data_AF-A0A3B9C375-F1
#
_entry.id   AF-A0A3B9C375-F1
#
_cell.length_a   1.000
_cell.length_b   1.000
_cell.length_c   1.000
_cell.angle_alpha   90.00
_cell.angle_beta   90.00
_cell.angle_gamma   90.00
#
_symmetry.space_group_name_H-M   'P 1'
#
loop_
_entity.id
_entity.type
_entity.pdbx_description
1 polymer ?
#
loop_
_entity_poly.entity_id
_entity_poly.type
_entity_poly.pdbx_seq_one_letter_code
_entity_poly.pdbx_strand_id
1 'polypeptide(L)'
;MNKRLLPLLLLIVFSVNVKVFGQYCFPTFTSACTSADFINNFSTTLGISNITNNNTGCNGVLPNNYIYNSGMTVSQLQGQSVNFSIQSGATWAQGFRIWIDWNNNLSFADPGEDVWVSAASSTAVQTGTINVPISATPGVKRMRVICRWAVVPAITDYCGTGFSFGECEDYNFQVISTTPCSGIPVAGTATASPTNPCPGVPVSLNLTGVTAAGNLFFQWWRSTTPNGPWVPIPGSNSTSIMYTPPAGSTTYYTCVVTCQNSGGLDTATVAGPVIVQPFSPTSPCYCNTSAATSTADEEITNVTIGTL
;
A
#
# COMPACT_ATOMS: atom_id res chain seq x y z
N MET A 1 -61.60 -39.78 -40.30
CA MET A 1 -61.19 -38.63 -39.47
C MET A 1 -59.73 -38.82 -39.06
N ASN A 2 -58.78 -38.33 -39.88
CA ASN A 2 -57.34 -38.49 -39.64
C ASN A 2 -56.83 -37.38 -38.72
N LYS A 3 -56.44 -37.75 -37.49
CA LYS A 3 -55.79 -36.85 -36.53
C LYS A 3 -54.33 -36.62 -36.96
N ARG A 4 -53.99 -35.40 -37.35
CA ARG A 4 -52.60 -34.97 -37.58
C ARG A 4 -51.99 -34.53 -36.24
N LEU A 5 -51.01 -35.27 -35.76
CA LEU A 5 -50.14 -34.86 -34.64
C LEU A 5 -49.13 -33.82 -35.15
N LEU A 6 -49.12 -32.64 -34.53
CA LEU A 6 -48.17 -31.56 -34.78
C LEU A 6 -46.97 -31.77 -33.82
N PRO A 7 -45.73 -31.98 -34.29
CA PRO A 7 -44.60 -32.16 -33.39
C PRO A 7 -44.17 -30.79 -32.83
N LEU A 8 -44.30 -30.64 -31.52
CA LEU A 8 -43.81 -29.48 -30.77
C LEU A 8 -42.28 -29.59 -30.67
N LEU A 9 -41.57 -28.78 -31.45
CA LEU A 9 -40.10 -28.67 -31.40
C LEU A 9 -39.70 -27.88 -30.13
N LEU A 10 -39.29 -28.60 -29.09
CA LEU A 10 -38.79 -28.01 -27.85
C LEU A 10 -37.36 -27.51 -28.07
N LEU A 11 -37.20 -26.18 -28.22
CA LEU A 11 -35.89 -25.52 -28.33
C LEU A 11 -35.23 -25.47 -26.95
N ILE A 12 -34.29 -26.39 -26.70
CA ILE A 12 -33.47 -26.39 -25.46
C ILE A 12 -32.38 -25.33 -25.62
N VAL A 13 -32.55 -24.19 -24.96
CA VAL A 13 -31.52 -23.15 -24.86
C VAL A 13 -30.48 -23.62 -23.85
N PHE A 14 -29.34 -24.12 -24.32
CA PHE A 14 -28.17 -24.33 -23.47
C PHE A 14 -27.58 -22.97 -23.09
N SER A 15 -27.89 -22.49 -21.88
CA SER A 15 -27.17 -21.38 -21.25
C SER A 15 -25.78 -21.87 -20.85
N VAL A 16 -24.82 -21.73 -21.78
CA VAL A 16 -23.41 -21.91 -21.46
C VAL A 16 -23.01 -20.76 -20.54
N ASN A 17 -22.79 -21.06 -19.26
CA ASN A 17 -22.16 -20.11 -18.34
C ASN A 17 -20.69 -19.98 -18.74
N VAL A 18 -20.42 -19.20 -19.79
CA VAL A 18 -19.07 -18.73 -20.08
C VAL A 18 -18.73 -17.77 -18.96
N LYS A 19 -17.85 -18.18 -18.04
CA LYS A 19 -17.11 -17.21 -17.23
C LYS A 19 -16.29 -16.38 -18.21
N VAL A 20 -16.82 -15.24 -18.62
CA VAL A 20 -16.05 -14.22 -19.33
C VAL A 20 -15.04 -13.73 -18.30
N PHE A 21 -13.78 -14.16 -18.42
CA PHE A 21 -12.70 -13.50 -17.71
C PHE A 21 -12.64 -12.07 -18.24
N GLY A 22 -12.97 -11.08 -17.40
CA GLY A 22 -12.93 -9.68 -17.80
C GLY A 22 -11.51 -9.29 -18.16
N GLN A 23 -11.29 -8.71 -19.35
CA GLN A 23 -9.97 -8.19 -19.70
C GLN A 23 -9.63 -6.99 -18.80
N TYR A 24 -8.33 -6.77 -18.50
CA TYR A 24 -7.91 -5.50 -17.92
C TYR A 24 -8.49 -4.35 -18.73
N CYS A 25 -9.07 -3.36 -18.07
CA CYS A 25 -9.45 -2.13 -18.72
C CYS A 25 -8.21 -1.48 -19.37
N PHE A 26 -8.43 -0.65 -20.39
CA PHE A 26 -7.37 0.13 -21.01
C PHE A 26 -7.65 1.61 -20.83
N PRO A 27 -6.70 2.39 -20.30
CA PRO A 27 -6.82 3.82 -20.34
C PRO A 27 -6.79 4.32 -21.80
N THR A 28 -7.41 5.47 -22.07
CA THR A 28 -7.42 6.04 -23.42
C THR A 28 -6.89 7.46 -23.45
N PHE A 29 -6.12 7.77 -24.50
CA PHE A 29 -5.50 9.07 -24.71
C PHE A 29 -5.99 9.65 -26.04
N THR A 30 -6.42 10.91 -26.04
CA THR A 30 -6.92 11.58 -27.25
C THR A 30 -5.80 11.94 -28.21
N SER A 31 -4.59 12.14 -27.70
CA SER A 31 -3.39 12.43 -28.47
C SER A 31 -2.34 11.37 -28.21
N ALA A 32 -2.21 10.41 -29.14
CA ALA A 32 -1.25 9.32 -29.07
C ALA A 32 -0.05 9.57 -30.01
N CYS A 33 1.16 9.25 -29.54
CA CYS A 33 2.41 9.21 -30.31
C CYS A 33 2.71 10.34 -31.31
N THR A 34 2.33 11.57 -30.97
CA THR A 34 2.63 12.77 -31.79
C THR A 34 3.12 13.96 -30.96
N SER A 35 3.10 13.87 -29.64
CA SER A 35 3.24 15.02 -28.74
C SER A 35 4.45 14.96 -27.80
N ALA A 36 5.30 13.93 -27.92
CA ALA A 36 6.44 13.68 -27.02
C ALA A 36 6.09 13.48 -25.52
N ASP A 37 4.86 13.04 -25.26
CA ASP A 37 4.34 12.66 -23.94
C ASP A 37 4.36 11.14 -23.80
N PHE A 38 5.41 10.61 -23.16
CA PHE A 38 5.63 9.17 -23.02
C PHE A 38 6.52 8.85 -21.81
N ILE A 39 6.47 7.60 -21.38
CA ILE A 39 7.40 7.00 -20.41
C ILE A 39 8.64 6.61 -21.21
N ASN A 40 9.71 7.41 -21.11
CA ASN A 40 10.91 7.19 -21.91
C ASN A 40 11.85 6.15 -21.28
N ASN A 41 11.90 6.13 -19.95
CA ASN A 41 12.76 5.24 -19.19
C ASN A 41 11.99 4.62 -18.04
N PHE A 42 12.01 3.30 -17.95
CA PHE A 42 11.54 2.55 -16.80
C PHE A 42 12.48 1.36 -16.54
N SER A 43 13.06 1.30 -15.35
CA SER A 43 13.94 0.20 -14.95
C SER A 43 13.79 -0.14 -13.49
N THR A 44 14.15 -1.37 -13.12
CA THR A 44 14.12 -1.83 -11.74
C THR A 44 15.49 -2.32 -11.26
N THR A 45 15.68 -2.33 -9.94
CA THR A 45 16.86 -2.88 -9.25
C THR A 45 16.43 -3.55 -7.95
N LEU A 46 17.31 -4.38 -7.37
CA LEU A 46 17.07 -5.14 -6.14
C LEU A 46 15.98 -6.23 -6.23
N GLY A 47 15.30 -6.39 -7.36
CA GLY A 47 14.52 -7.58 -7.66
C GLY A 47 15.40 -8.81 -7.93
N ILE A 48 14.84 -10.01 -7.79
CA ILE A 48 15.47 -11.27 -8.20
C ILE A 48 15.70 -11.25 -9.72
N SER A 49 14.71 -10.78 -10.48
CA SER A 49 14.87 -10.33 -11.86
C SER A 49 14.44 -8.88 -11.96
N ASN A 50 15.11 -8.16 -12.86
CA ASN A 50 14.87 -6.75 -13.10
C ASN A 50 14.64 -6.51 -14.58
N ILE A 51 13.99 -5.39 -14.90
CA ILE A 51 13.76 -4.96 -16.27
C ILE A 51 14.50 -3.65 -16.56
N THR A 52 14.77 -3.39 -17.83
CA THR A 52 15.30 -2.11 -18.31
C THR A 52 14.62 -1.81 -19.64
N ASN A 53 13.73 -0.82 -19.62
CA ASN A 53 13.00 -0.33 -20.79
C ASN A 53 13.30 1.17 -20.94
N ASN A 54 14.44 1.48 -21.56
CA ASN A 54 14.98 2.83 -21.64
C ASN A 54 15.06 3.30 -23.08
N ASN A 55 14.91 4.62 -23.27
CA ASN A 55 14.90 5.30 -24.56
C ASN A 55 13.85 4.71 -25.51
N THR A 56 12.67 4.39 -24.98
CA THR A 56 11.54 3.82 -25.73
C THR A 56 10.94 4.81 -26.72
N GLY A 57 11.03 6.11 -26.43
CA GLY A 57 10.21 7.10 -27.11
C GLY A 57 8.73 6.82 -26.86
N CYS A 58 7.87 7.21 -27.81
CA CYS A 58 6.48 6.75 -27.81
C CYS A 58 6.39 5.41 -28.53
N ASN A 59 6.03 4.35 -27.82
CA ASN A 59 5.90 3.00 -28.35
C ASN A 59 4.48 2.44 -28.19
N GLY A 60 3.58 3.18 -27.54
CA GLY A 60 2.18 2.83 -27.39
C GLY A 60 1.46 2.67 -28.72
N VAL A 61 0.56 1.68 -28.78
CA VAL A 61 -0.23 1.37 -29.98
C VAL A 61 -1.53 2.16 -29.97
N LEU A 62 -1.95 2.62 -31.15
CA LEU A 62 -3.26 3.25 -31.35
C LEU A 62 -4.41 2.28 -31.05
N PRO A 63 -5.56 2.77 -30.56
CA PRO A 63 -5.88 4.18 -30.30
C PRO A 63 -5.48 4.68 -28.90
N ASN A 64 -4.96 3.80 -28.04
CA ASN A 64 -4.91 4.03 -26.59
C ASN A 64 -3.54 4.44 -26.05
N ASN A 65 -2.57 4.76 -26.92
CA ASN A 65 -1.17 4.96 -26.55
C ASN A 65 -0.69 3.98 -25.46
N TYR A 66 -1.00 2.70 -25.70
CA TYR A 66 -0.87 1.63 -24.73
C TYR A 66 0.06 0.55 -25.30
N ILE A 67 0.96 0.03 -24.46
CA ILE A 67 1.76 -1.14 -24.78
C ILE A 67 1.81 -2.11 -23.61
N TYR A 68 1.82 -3.40 -23.92
CA TYR A 68 2.10 -4.45 -22.94
C TYR A 68 3.44 -5.12 -23.29
N ASN A 69 4.45 -4.85 -22.48
CA ASN A 69 5.79 -5.41 -22.58
C ASN A 69 5.83 -6.82 -21.98
N SER A 70 5.12 -7.78 -22.60
CA SER A 70 4.93 -9.13 -22.06
C SER A 70 6.21 -9.95 -21.88
N GLY A 71 7.30 -9.56 -22.57
CA GLY A 71 8.62 -10.17 -22.42
C GLY A 71 9.44 -9.64 -21.23
N MET A 72 8.97 -8.59 -20.55
CA MET A 72 9.68 -7.94 -19.46
C MET A 72 9.02 -8.29 -18.12
N THR A 73 9.75 -9.07 -17.31
CA THR A 73 9.27 -9.56 -16.01
C THR A 73 10.21 -9.15 -14.88
N VAL A 74 9.70 -8.31 -13.98
CA VAL A 74 10.28 -8.07 -12.66
C VAL A 74 9.90 -9.24 -11.76
N SER A 75 10.78 -9.71 -10.88
CA SER A 75 10.41 -10.73 -9.90
C SER A 75 10.98 -10.44 -8.53
N GLN A 76 10.19 -10.75 -7.50
CA GLN A 76 10.61 -10.59 -6.11
C GLN A 76 9.80 -11.51 -5.18
N LEU A 77 10.39 -11.84 -4.03
CA LEU A 77 9.72 -12.56 -2.96
C LEU A 77 8.64 -11.70 -2.30
N GLN A 78 7.57 -12.34 -1.84
CA GLN A 78 6.58 -11.72 -0.95
C GLN A 78 7.27 -11.03 0.25
N GLY A 79 6.75 -9.88 0.69
CA GLY A 79 7.30 -9.14 1.82
C GLY A 79 8.67 -8.47 1.58
N GLN A 80 9.28 -8.63 0.40
CA GLN A 80 10.48 -7.92 -0.01
C GLN A 80 10.11 -6.73 -0.91
N SER A 81 11.10 -5.93 -1.31
CA SER A 81 10.91 -4.76 -2.14
C SER A 81 11.78 -4.76 -3.40
N VAL A 82 11.36 -3.97 -4.38
CA VAL A 82 12.09 -3.69 -5.61
C VAL A 82 12.21 -2.18 -5.73
N ASN A 83 13.39 -1.67 -6.09
CA ASN A 83 13.55 -0.26 -6.41
C ASN A 83 13.31 -0.03 -7.91
N PHE A 84 12.81 1.14 -8.28
CA PHE A 84 12.65 1.52 -9.68
C PHE A 84 13.18 2.93 -9.97
N SER A 85 13.42 3.17 -11.26
CA SER A 85 13.70 4.46 -11.85
C SER A 85 12.73 4.69 -13.00
N ILE A 86 12.13 5.88 -13.07
CA ILE A 86 11.17 6.27 -14.12
C ILE A 86 11.47 7.69 -14.62
N GLN A 87 11.30 7.93 -15.93
CA GLN A 87 11.51 9.24 -16.53
C GLN A 87 10.66 9.43 -17.79
N SER A 88 10.19 10.66 -18.01
CA SER A 88 9.52 11.05 -19.25
C SER A 88 10.52 11.32 -20.38
N GLY A 89 10.00 11.65 -21.57
CA GLY A 89 10.78 12.38 -22.57
C GLY A 89 11.28 13.74 -22.06
N ALA A 90 12.26 14.31 -22.76
CA ALA A 90 12.93 15.55 -22.36
C ALA A 90 12.08 16.83 -22.58
N THR A 91 11.05 16.76 -23.43
CA THR A 91 10.28 17.93 -23.88
C THR A 91 9.24 18.37 -22.87
N TRP A 92 8.46 17.43 -22.33
CA TRP A 92 7.30 17.74 -21.51
C TRP A 92 7.29 16.93 -20.21
N ALA A 93 7.10 17.65 -19.10
CA ALA A 93 7.02 17.05 -17.77
C ALA A 93 5.78 16.17 -17.64
N GLN A 94 5.97 14.93 -17.16
CA GLN A 94 4.88 13.98 -16.92
C GLN A 94 4.76 13.68 -15.43
N GLY A 95 3.53 13.57 -14.94
CA GLY A 95 3.27 12.89 -13.68
C GLY A 95 3.11 11.39 -13.92
N PHE A 96 3.40 10.59 -12.90
CA PHE A 96 3.42 9.12 -13.01
C PHE A 96 2.66 8.45 -11.88
N ARG A 97 2.12 7.26 -12.17
CA ARG A 97 1.55 6.39 -11.16
C ARG A 97 1.68 4.92 -11.57
N ILE A 98 1.89 4.07 -10.58
CA ILE A 98 2.14 2.64 -10.76
C ILE A 98 1.11 1.85 -9.96
N TRP A 99 0.47 0.88 -10.62
CA TRP A 99 -0.39 -0.11 -9.98
C TRP A 99 0.10 -1.52 -10.23
N ILE A 100 -0.19 -2.44 -9.31
CA ILE A 100 0.01 -3.88 -9.50
C ILE A 100 -1.23 -4.63 -9.03
N ASP A 101 -1.82 -5.44 -9.92
CA ASP A 101 -2.94 -6.33 -9.60
C ASP A 101 -2.43 -7.51 -8.74
N TRP A 102 -2.42 -7.35 -7.42
CA TRP A 102 -1.82 -8.32 -6.50
C TRP A 102 -2.67 -9.58 -6.31
N ASN A 103 -3.99 -9.44 -6.48
CA ASN A 103 -4.95 -10.52 -6.27
C ASN A 103 -5.31 -11.25 -7.58
N ASN A 104 -4.80 -10.76 -8.72
CA ASN A 104 -4.99 -11.28 -10.07
C ASN A 104 -6.48 -11.38 -10.47
N ASN A 105 -7.27 -10.37 -10.08
CA ASN A 105 -8.71 -10.28 -10.39
C ASN A 105 -9.00 -9.44 -11.64
N LEU A 106 -7.97 -8.98 -12.35
CA LEU A 106 -8.03 -8.20 -13.59
C LEU A 106 -8.51 -6.76 -13.36
N SER A 107 -8.30 -6.24 -12.14
CA SER A 107 -8.58 -4.88 -11.68
C SER A 107 -7.33 -4.27 -11.04
N PHE A 108 -7.33 -2.95 -10.88
CA PHE A 108 -6.34 -2.20 -10.09
C PHE A 108 -7.01 -1.36 -8.99
N ALA A 109 -8.28 -1.67 -8.69
CA ALA A 109 -9.12 -0.90 -7.80
C ALA A 109 -8.96 -1.30 -6.33
N ASP A 110 -8.27 -2.41 -6.04
CA ASP A 110 -8.25 -2.96 -4.71
C ASP A 110 -7.26 -2.22 -3.79
N PRO A 111 -7.54 -2.16 -2.47
CA PRO A 111 -6.63 -1.56 -1.51
C PRO A 111 -5.24 -2.19 -1.58
N GLY A 112 -4.20 -1.35 -1.71
CA GLY A 112 -2.80 -1.79 -1.78
C GLY A 112 -2.27 -2.07 -3.19
N GLU A 113 -3.11 -1.96 -4.24
CA GLU A 113 -2.68 -2.12 -5.63
C GLU A 113 -2.08 -0.85 -6.23
N ASP A 114 -2.40 0.33 -5.69
CA ASP A 114 -1.68 1.59 -5.95
C ASP A 114 -0.35 1.58 -5.18
N VAL A 115 0.74 1.27 -5.88
CA VAL A 115 2.04 1.01 -5.23
C VAL A 115 2.95 2.23 -5.20
N TRP A 116 2.75 3.20 -6.09
CA TRP A 116 3.52 4.45 -6.08
C TRP A 116 2.88 5.55 -6.94
N VAL A 117 3.03 6.80 -6.51
CA VAL A 117 2.64 8.01 -7.24
C VAL A 117 3.75 9.07 -7.18
N SER A 118 4.00 9.76 -8.30
CA SER A 118 4.95 10.86 -8.34
C SER A 118 4.47 12.05 -7.51
N ALA A 119 5.38 12.74 -6.83
CA ALA A 119 5.03 13.95 -6.07
C ALA A 119 4.57 15.12 -6.97
N ALA A 120 5.11 15.21 -8.19
CA ALA A 120 4.76 16.21 -9.18
C ALA A 120 5.12 15.71 -10.59
N SER A 121 4.61 16.39 -11.61
CA SER A 121 5.08 16.18 -12.98
C SER A 121 6.52 16.69 -13.15
N SER A 122 7.37 15.92 -13.81
CA SER A 122 8.78 16.27 -14.01
C SER A 122 9.36 15.63 -15.26
N THR A 123 10.42 16.23 -15.83
CA THR A 123 11.29 15.62 -16.85
C THR A 123 12.54 14.97 -16.25
N ALA A 124 12.81 15.22 -14.97
CA ALA A 124 13.91 14.61 -14.25
C ALA A 124 13.61 13.12 -13.94
N VAL A 125 14.68 12.34 -13.77
CA VAL A 125 14.59 10.97 -13.27
C VAL A 125 13.94 10.97 -11.89
N GLN A 126 12.93 10.14 -11.71
CA GLN A 126 12.28 9.88 -10.43
C GLN A 126 12.56 8.44 -10.02
N THR A 127 12.76 8.22 -8.73
CA THR A 127 13.02 6.89 -8.17
C THR A 127 12.03 6.58 -7.06
N GLY A 128 11.84 5.30 -6.80
CA GLY A 128 10.99 4.84 -5.70
C GLY A 128 11.18 3.37 -5.40
N THR A 129 10.36 2.88 -4.48
CA THR A 129 10.37 1.49 -4.03
C THR A 129 8.97 0.92 -4.12
N ILE A 130 8.85 -0.28 -4.70
CA ILE A 130 7.65 -1.09 -4.72
C ILE A 130 7.81 -2.16 -3.65
N ASN A 131 6.90 -2.20 -2.68
CA ASN A 131 6.85 -3.23 -1.66
C ASN A 131 5.91 -4.35 -2.11
N VAL A 132 6.39 -5.59 -2.14
CA VAL A 132 5.56 -6.76 -2.46
C VAL A 132 4.79 -7.16 -1.19
N PRO A 133 3.44 -7.12 -1.17
CA PRO A 133 2.69 -7.52 0.00
C PRO A 133 2.97 -8.98 0.38
N ILE A 134 3.10 -9.27 1.68
CA ILE A 134 3.23 -10.66 2.14
C ILE A 134 1.99 -11.50 1.78
N SER A 135 0.83 -10.84 1.66
CA SER A 135 -0.46 -11.41 1.27
C SER A 135 -0.66 -11.53 -0.24
N ALA A 136 0.22 -10.96 -1.08
CA ALA A 136 0.07 -11.04 -2.53
C ALA A 136 0.12 -12.50 -2.98
N THR A 137 -0.81 -12.93 -3.82
CA THR A 137 -0.84 -14.33 -4.27
C THR A 137 0.41 -14.62 -5.13
N PRO A 138 1.11 -15.76 -4.98
CA PRO A 138 2.22 -16.09 -5.87
C PRO A 138 1.80 -16.18 -7.35
N GLY A 139 2.74 -15.96 -8.26
CA GLY A 139 2.49 -15.99 -9.71
C GLY A 139 2.71 -14.64 -10.41
N VAL A 140 2.54 -14.64 -11.73
CA VAL A 140 2.64 -13.43 -12.55
C VAL A 140 1.43 -12.53 -12.27
N LYS A 141 1.72 -11.25 -12.03
CA LYS A 141 0.78 -10.13 -11.87
C LYS A 141 0.99 -9.12 -12.97
N ARG A 142 -0.05 -8.33 -13.25
CA ARG A 142 0.08 -7.17 -14.12
C ARG A 142 0.56 -5.98 -13.31
N MET A 143 1.64 -5.36 -13.78
CA MET A 143 2.06 -4.03 -13.35
C MET A 143 1.68 -3.03 -14.43
N ARG A 144 1.06 -1.92 -14.04
CA ARG A 144 0.67 -0.83 -14.92
C ARG A 144 1.38 0.45 -14.52
N VAL A 145 1.99 1.11 -15.49
CA VAL A 145 2.66 2.41 -15.34
C VAL A 145 1.95 3.39 -16.27
N ILE A 146 1.40 4.46 -15.72
CA ILE A 146 0.76 5.52 -16.51
C ILE A 146 1.57 6.81 -16.33
N CYS A 147 1.78 7.54 -17.43
CA CYS A 147 2.18 8.94 -17.39
C CYS A 147 1.10 9.86 -17.95
N ARG A 148 1.02 11.08 -17.43
CA ARG A 148 0.12 12.14 -17.92
C ARG A 148 0.81 13.49 -17.97
N TRP A 149 0.57 14.23 -19.05
CA TRP A 149 1.20 15.54 -19.27
C TRP A 149 0.74 16.55 -18.23
N ALA A 150 1.70 17.22 -17.58
CA ALA A 150 1.47 18.31 -16.62
C ALA A 150 0.45 18.00 -15.49
N VAL A 151 0.16 16.72 -15.27
CA VAL A 151 -0.82 16.22 -14.28
C VAL A 151 -0.28 14.95 -13.65
N VAL A 152 -0.42 14.81 -12.33
CA VAL A 152 -0.17 13.54 -11.63
C VAL A 152 -1.41 12.66 -11.78
N PRO A 153 -1.30 11.40 -12.28
CA PRO A 153 -2.44 10.53 -12.42
C PRO A 153 -3.19 10.28 -11.10
N ALA A 154 -4.52 10.39 -11.14
CA ALA A 154 -5.41 10.10 -10.02
C ALA A 154 -5.45 8.59 -9.73
N ILE A 155 -5.92 8.21 -8.53
CA ILE A 155 -5.89 6.80 -8.09
C ILE A 155 -6.78 5.91 -8.96
N THR A 156 -7.79 6.49 -9.61
CA THR A 156 -8.75 5.82 -10.50
C THR A 156 -8.32 5.82 -11.97
N ASP A 157 -7.18 6.43 -12.30
CA ASP A 157 -6.77 6.59 -13.70
C ASP A 157 -6.29 5.29 -14.37
N TYR A 158 -6.13 4.21 -13.60
CA TYR A 158 -5.80 2.89 -14.13
C TYR A 158 -6.76 2.41 -15.23
N CYS A 159 -8.03 2.87 -15.23
CA CYS A 159 -9.02 2.64 -16.29
C CYS A 159 -9.55 3.94 -16.93
N GLY A 160 -8.92 5.09 -16.67
CA GLY A 160 -9.51 6.37 -17.06
C GLY A 160 -9.52 6.56 -18.58
N THR A 161 -10.52 7.29 -19.09
CA THR A 161 -10.71 7.50 -20.52
C THR A 161 -10.66 8.98 -20.86
N GLY A 162 -10.25 9.30 -22.09
CA GLY A 162 -10.22 10.67 -22.60
C GLY A 162 -9.11 11.52 -21.99
N PHE A 163 -7.98 10.93 -21.62
CA PHE A 163 -6.80 11.68 -21.21
C PHE A 163 -6.25 12.48 -22.39
N SER A 164 -5.82 13.73 -22.18
CA SER A 164 -5.33 14.54 -23.29
C SER A 164 -4.03 13.97 -23.89
N PHE A 165 -3.00 13.83 -23.07
CA PHE A 165 -1.65 13.41 -23.47
C PHE A 165 -1.02 12.54 -22.37
N GLY A 166 -0.22 11.55 -22.79
CA GLY A 166 0.44 10.59 -21.92
C GLY A 166 0.50 9.21 -22.55
N GLU A 167 0.95 8.23 -21.79
CA GLU A 167 1.15 6.85 -22.23
C GLU A 167 0.84 5.87 -21.10
N CYS A 168 0.47 4.65 -21.46
CA CYS A 168 0.33 3.53 -20.53
C CYS A 168 1.23 2.36 -20.95
N GLU A 169 2.14 1.97 -20.09
CA GLU A 169 2.97 0.78 -20.25
C GLU A 169 2.60 -0.28 -19.20
N ASP A 170 2.31 -1.48 -19.66
CA ASP A 170 2.08 -2.64 -18.82
C ASP A 170 3.30 -3.58 -18.85
N TYR A 171 3.61 -4.19 -17.71
CA TYR A 171 4.71 -5.13 -17.51
C TYR A 171 4.27 -6.33 -16.68
N ASN A 172 5.09 -7.39 -16.66
CA ASN A 172 4.88 -8.50 -15.74
C ASN A 172 5.61 -8.27 -14.41
N PHE A 173 4.94 -8.61 -13.32
CA PHE A 173 5.53 -8.70 -11.99
C PHE A 173 5.31 -10.11 -11.43
N GLN A 174 6.36 -10.93 -11.33
CA GLN A 174 6.30 -12.27 -10.78
C GLN A 174 6.48 -12.22 -9.25
N VAL A 175 5.42 -12.53 -8.53
CA VAL A 175 5.46 -12.74 -7.08
C VAL A 175 5.96 -14.15 -6.81
N ILE A 176 7.09 -14.26 -6.13
CA ILE A 176 7.67 -15.53 -5.71
C ILE A 176 7.23 -15.78 -4.27
N SER A 177 6.69 -16.97 -3.99
CA SER A 177 6.30 -17.35 -2.63
C SER A 177 7.52 -17.28 -1.72
N THR A 178 7.37 -16.64 -0.57
CA THR A 178 8.34 -16.81 0.52
C THR A 178 8.26 -18.22 1.07
N THR A 179 9.40 -18.76 1.51
CA THR A 179 9.43 -20.01 2.25
C THR A 179 8.61 -19.83 3.53
N PRO A 180 7.62 -20.70 3.81
CA PRO A 180 6.90 -20.67 5.07
C PRO A 180 7.86 -20.79 6.24
N CYS A 181 7.58 -20.09 7.33
CA CYS A 181 8.33 -20.24 8.57
C CYS A 181 8.33 -21.70 9.04
N SER A 182 9.39 -22.09 9.74
CA SER A 182 9.50 -23.40 10.39
C SER A 182 10.11 -23.23 11.78
N GLY A 183 9.78 -24.14 12.69
CA GLY A 183 10.25 -24.05 14.08
C GLY A 183 9.76 -22.78 14.79
N ILE A 184 10.59 -22.28 15.71
CA ILE A 184 10.31 -21.05 16.47
C ILE A 184 10.85 -19.85 15.66
N PRO A 185 10.00 -18.87 15.29
CA PRO A 185 10.49 -17.66 14.64
C PRO A 185 11.31 -16.82 15.62
N VAL A 186 12.15 -15.93 15.13
CA VAL A 186 12.80 -14.88 15.93
C VAL A 186 11.92 -13.65 15.88
N ALA A 187 11.45 -13.18 17.03
CA ALA A 187 10.63 -11.98 17.14
C ALA A 187 11.45 -10.69 16.96
N GLY A 188 12.75 -10.73 17.21
CA GLY A 188 13.65 -9.59 17.03
C GLY A 188 13.51 -8.53 18.14
N THR A 189 13.63 -7.25 17.78
CA THR A 189 13.63 -6.13 18.73
C THR A 189 12.38 -5.28 18.56
N ALA A 190 11.61 -5.15 19.65
CA ALA A 190 10.44 -4.28 19.72
C ALA A 190 10.81 -2.88 20.23
N THR A 191 10.24 -1.85 19.63
CA THR A 191 10.45 -0.44 19.99
C THR A 191 9.13 0.32 20.01
N ALA A 192 9.07 1.39 20.82
CA ALA A 192 7.96 2.32 20.86
C ALA A 192 8.47 3.76 20.72
N SER A 193 7.80 4.58 19.91
CA SER A 193 8.14 5.99 19.74
C SER A 193 6.89 6.85 19.46
N PRO A 194 6.73 8.00 20.13
CA PRO A 194 7.55 8.49 21.25
C PRO A 194 7.26 7.71 22.55
N THR A 195 8.22 7.71 23.49
CA THR A 195 8.05 7.07 24.81
C THR A 195 7.36 7.97 25.85
N ASN A 196 7.25 9.27 25.56
CA ASN A 196 6.57 10.26 26.39
C ASN A 196 5.59 11.13 25.57
N PRO A 197 4.57 10.55 24.92
CA PRO A 197 3.62 11.29 24.10
C PRO A 197 2.72 12.22 24.91
N CYS A 198 2.26 13.28 24.25
CA CYS A 198 1.11 14.05 24.70
C CYS A 198 -0.20 13.27 24.53
N PRO A 199 -1.25 13.56 25.31
CA PRO A 199 -2.56 12.97 25.12
C PRO A 199 -3.05 13.06 23.67
N GLY A 200 -3.56 11.95 23.14
CA GLY A 200 -4.06 11.85 21.77
C GLY A 200 -2.99 11.66 20.71
N VAL A 201 -1.69 11.82 21.03
CA VAL A 201 -0.61 11.50 20.09
C VAL A 201 -0.45 9.99 19.99
N PRO A 202 -0.60 9.41 18.78
CA PRO A 202 -0.41 7.98 18.61
C PRO A 202 1.06 7.60 18.76
N VAL A 203 1.29 6.43 19.34
CA VAL A 203 2.60 5.81 19.51
C VAL A 203 2.81 4.81 18.39
N SER A 204 3.94 4.91 17.71
CA SER A 204 4.40 3.92 16.74
C SER A 204 5.09 2.78 17.46
N LEU A 205 4.56 1.57 17.32
CA LEU A 205 5.17 0.34 17.79
C LEU A 205 5.79 -0.38 16.59
N ASN A 206 7.08 -0.68 16.66
CA ASN A 206 7.82 -1.26 15.53
C ASN A 206 8.63 -2.47 15.97
N LEU A 207 8.71 -3.45 15.08
CA LEU A 207 9.48 -4.67 15.23
C LEU A 207 10.53 -4.78 14.13
N THR A 208 11.78 -5.05 14.50
CA THR A 208 12.91 -5.19 13.56
C THR A 208 13.68 -6.49 13.83
N GLY A 209 14.38 -7.01 12.83
CA GLY A 209 15.15 -8.26 12.99
C GLY A 209 14.29 -9.52 13.13
N VAL A 210 13.02 -9.45 12.72
CA VAL A 210 12.12 -10.61 12.66
C VAL A 210 12.64 -11.61 11.63
N THR A 211 12.43 -12.91 11.87
CA THR A 211 12.61 -13.93 10.83
C THR A 211 11.92 -13.52 9.51
N ALA A 212 12.66 -13.51 8.41
CA ALA A 212 12.12 -13.25 7.08
C ALA A 212 11.54 -14.55 6.48
N ALA A 213 10.28 -14.83 6.77
CA ALA A 213 9.58 -16.00 6.27
C ALA A 213 8.07 -15.73 6.06
N GLY A 214 7.43 -16.54 5.22
CA GLY A 214 5.99 -16.52 5.04
C GLY A 214 5.26 -17.12 6.25
N ASN A 215 3.94 -16.94 6.31
CA ASN A 215 3.06 -17.51 7.35
C ASN A 215 3.40 -17.08 8.79
N LEU A 216 3.97 -15.88 8.97
CA LEU A 216 4.13 -15.25 10.27
C LEU A 216 2.87 -14.46 10.63
N PHE A 217 2.40 -14.65 11.86
CA PHE A 217 1.32 -13.89 12.45
C PHE A 217 1.87 -13.01 13.57
N PHE A 218 1.47 -11.74 13.57
CA PHE A 218 1.88 -10.75 14.56
C PHE A 218 0.69 -10.40 15.44
N GLN A 219 0.91 -10.29 16.75
CA GLN A 219 -0.08 -9.75 17.68
C GLN A 219 0.63 -8.90 18.72
N TRP A 220 0.33 -7.61 18.75
CA TRP A 220 0.77 -6.70 19.78
C TRP A 220 -0.15 -6.79 21.00
N TRP A 221 0.45 -6.74 22.18
CA TRP A 221 -0.21 -6.74 23.47
C TRP A 221 0.23 -5.55 24.28
N ARG A 222 -0.66 -5.09 25.16
CA ARG A 222 -0.40 -3.99 26.10
C ARG A 222 -0.65 -4.45 27.53
N SER A 223 0.04 -3.84 28.48
CA SER A 223 -0.16 -4.06 29.92
C SER A 223 0.09 -2.75 30.69
N THR A 224 -0.56 -2.59 31.84
CA THR A 224 -0.31 -1.48 32.78
C THR A 224 0.84 -1.78 33.74
N THR A 225 1.34 -3.01 33.77
CA THR A 225 2.50 -3.44 34.56
C THR A 225 3.52 -4.15 33.68
N PRO A 226 4.81 -4.27 34.08
CA PRO A 226 5.82 -4.95 33.28
C PRO A 226 5.56 -6.46 33.08
N ASN A 227 4.74 -7.08 33.94
CA ASN A 227 4.55 -8.54 33.97
C ASN A 227 3.14 -8.98 33.55
N GLY A 228 2.28 -8.06 33.14
CA GLY A 228 0.87 -8.33 32.79
C GLY A 228 -0.13 -7.91 33.88
N PRO A 229 -1.43 -8.26 33.72
CA PRO A 229 -2.00 -9.05 32.64
C PRO A 229 -1.90 -8.36 31.27
N TRP A 230 -1.60 -9.14 30.25
CA TRP A 230 -1.49 -8.65 28.87
C TRP A 230 -2.86 -8.68 28.18
N VAL A 231 -3.20 -7.58 27.52
CA VAL A 231 -4.43 -7.42 26.74
C VAL A 231 -4.05 -7.19 25.28
N PRO A 232 -4.69 -7.89 24.32
CA PRO A 232 -4.33 -7.73 22.91
C PRO A 232 -4.76 -6.34 22.41
N ILE A 233 -3.95 -5.76 21.53
CA ILE A 233 -4.34 -4.58 20.75
C ILE A 233 -5.14 -5.09 19.55
N PRO A 234 -6.43 -4.75 19.40
CA PRO A 234 -7.25 -5.25 18.29
C PRO A 234 -6.67 -4.84 16.93
N GLY A 235 -6.66 -5.78 15.97
CA GLY A 235 -6.23 -5.50 14.59
C GLY A 235 -4.72 -5.36 14.38
N SER A 236 -3.90 -5.65 15.40
CA SER A 236 -2.44 -5.50 15.30
C SER A 236 -1.74 -6.69 14.64
N ASN A 237 -1.90 -6.86 13.32
CA ASN A 237 -1.38 -7.99 12.54
C ASN A 237 -0.13 -7.64 11.69
N SER A 238 0.61 -6.62 12.11
CA SER A 238 1.77 -6.08 11.38
C SER A 238 2.99 -5.90 12.28
N THR A 239 4.17 -5.87 11.69
CA THR A 239 5.43 -5.51 12.35
C THR A 239 5.46 -4.05 12.80
N SER A 240 4.61 -3.20 12.21
CA SER A 240 4.45 -1.79 12.58
C SER A 240 2.97 -1.47 12.76
N ILE A 241 2.62 -0.89 13.91
CA ILE A 241 1.27 -0.40 14.20
C ILE A 241 1.32 0.99 14.85
N MET A 242 0.20 1.71 14.77
CA MET A 242 -0.04 2.91 15.55
C MET A 242 -1.08 2.60 16.63
N TYR A 243 -0.81 3.03 17.86
CA TYR A 243 -1.73 2.85 18.99
C TYR A 243 -1.77 4.12 19.86
N THR A 244 -2.98 4.56 20.24
CA THR A 244 -3.17 5.76 21.07
C THR A 244 -3.49 5.35 22.51
N PRO A 245 -2.50 5.30 23.41
CA PRO A 245 -2.73 5.00 24.83
C PRO A 245 -3.53 6.10 25.54
N PRO A 246 -4.28 5.78 26.62
CA PRO A 246 -5.01 6.76 27.41
C PRO A 246 -4.07 7.80 28.06
N ALA A 247 -4.56 9.03 28.24
CA ALA A 247 -3.83 10.09 28.93
C ALA A 247 -3.44 9.68 30.37
N GLY A 248 -2.23 10.07 30.80
CA GLY A 248 -1.70 9.74 32.13
C GLY A 248 -1.37 8.26 32.36
N SER A 249 -1.49 7.40 31.34
CA SER A 249 -1.23 5.97 31.49
C SER A 249 0.27 5.64 31.39
N THR A 250 0.68 4.60 32.11
CA THR A 250 1.96 3.91 31.91
C THR A 250 1.65 2.59 31.25
N THR A 251 2.12 2.39 30.02
CA THR A 251 1.79 1.22 29.20
C THR A 251 3.05 0.50 28.73
N TYR A 252 3.11 -0.80 28.99
CA TYR A 252 4.13 -1.71 28.49
C TYR A 252 3.61 -2.43 27.25
N TYR A 253 4.49 -2.73 26.30
CA TYR A 253 4.13 -3.38 25.04
C TYR A 253 5.01 -4.58 24.75
N THR A 254 4.38 -5.61 24.18
CA THR A 254 5.09 -6.77 23.65
C THR A 254 4.44 -7.23 22.35
N CYS A 255 5.23 -7.79 21.44
CA CYS A 255 4.75 -8.40 20.22
C CYS A 255 5.03 -9.89 20.26
N VAL A 256 3.99 -10.70 20.09
CA VAL A 256 4.11 -12.14 19.92
C VAL A 256 4.14 -12.42 18.43
N VAL A 257 5.20 -13.08 17.97
CA VAL A 257 5.35 -13.54 16.60
C VAL A 257 5.12 -15.04 16.58
N THR A 258 4.10 -15.47 15.85
CA THR A 258 3.74 -16.88 15.73
C THR A 258 4.01 -17.36 14.31
N CYS A 259 4.78 -18.43 14.19
CA CYS A 259 4.84 -19.17 12.94
C CYS A 259 3.58 -20.03 12.81
N GLN A 260 2.69 -19.68 11.89
CA GLN A 260 1.42 -20.40 11.72
C GLN A 260 1.62 -21.81 11.15
N ASN A 261 2.75 -22.05 10.48
CA ASN A 261 3.07 -23.34 9.87
C ASN A 261 3.54 -24.39 10.89
N SER A 262 4.31 -23.98 11.91
CA SER A 262 4.85 -24.88 12.94
C SER A 262 4.15 -24.77 14.30
N GLY A 263 3.42 -23.67 14.54
CA GLY A 263 2.91 -23.28 15.85
C GLY A 263 3.96 -22.69 16.80
N GLY A 264 5.23 -22.60 16.37
CA GLY A 264 6.30 -21.99 17.16
C GLY A 264 6.06 -20.49 17.39
N LEU A 265 6.43 -19.99 18.56
CA LEU A 265 6.25 -18.59 18.92
C LEU A 265 7.47 -18.03 19.62
N ASP A 266 7.70 -16.74 19.41
CA ASP A 266 8.69 -15.94 20.13
C ASP A 266 8.08 -14.57 20.46
N THR A 267 8.61 -13.90 21.47
CA THR A 267 8.05 -12.67 22.03
C THR A 267 9.12 -11.59 22.17
N ALA A 268 8.88 -10.43 21.57
CA ALA A 268 9.73 -9.26 21.69
C ALA A 268 9.05 -8.18 22.55
N THR A 269 9.69 -7.78 23.65
CA THR A 269 9.17 -6.76 24.57
C THR A 269 9.87 -5.43 24.36
N VAL A 270 9.11 -4.33 24.35
CA VAL A 270 9.67 -2.97 24.26
C VAL A 270 10.48 -2.67 25.52
N ALA A 271 11.64 -2.03 25.34
CA ALA A 271 12.49 -1.61 26.45
C ALA A 271 11.82 -0.47 27.25
N GLY A 272 11.18 -0.84 28.36
CA GLY A 272 10.53 0.09 29.28
C GLY A 272 9.11 0.50 28.87
N PRO A 273 8.42 1.27 29.73
CA PRO A 273 7.07 1.72 29.45
C PRO A 273 7.03 2.96 28.55
N VAL A 274 5.89 3.15 27.89
CA VAL A 274 5.47 4.45 27.39
C VAL A 274 4.63 5.15 28.46
N ILE A 275 5.02 6.37 28.80
CA ILE A 275 4.36 7.19 29.81
C ILE A 275 3.64 8.33 29.10
N VAL A 276 2.32 8.24 28.99
CA VAL A 276 1.53 9.31 28.39
C VAL A 276 1.39 10.45 29.38
N GLN A 277 1.66 11.68 28.94
CA GLN A 277 1.43 12.84 29.77
C GLN A 277 -0.04 12.92 30.20
N PRO A 278 -0.35 13.37 31.43
CA PRO A 278 -1.74 13.60 31.83
C PRO A 278 -2.31 14.86 31.16
N PHE A 279 -3.63 14.99 31.13
CA PHE A 279 -4.25 16.29 30.89
C PHE A 279 -4.01 17.18 32.10
N SER A 280 -2.94 17.98 32.06
CA SER A 280 -2.58 18.92 33.12
C SER A 280 -2.13 20.26 32.54
N PRO A 281 -2.55 21.40 33.12
CA PRO A 281 -2.04 22.72 32.76
C PRO A 281 -0.52 22.88 32.96
N THR A 282 0.07 22.03 33.80
CA THR A 282 1.52 22.03 34.07
C THR A 282 2.29 21.03 33.18
N SER A 283 1.60 20.27 32.33
CA SER A 283 2.26 19.34 31.41
C SER A 283 2.91 20.11 30.26
N PRO A 284 4.11 19.73 29.79
CA PRO A 284 4.75 20.35 28.62
C PRO A 284 3.93 20.21 27.33
N CYS A 285 2.90 19.35 27.33
CA CYS A 285 2.00 19.09 26.21
C CYS A 285 0.92 20.14 25.98
N TYR A 286 0.58 20.91 27.02
CA TYR A 286 -0.45 21.94 26.96
C TYR A 286 0.11 23.22 27.61
N CYS A 287 -0.24 24.38 27.06
CA CYS A 287 0.19 25.69 27.58
C CYS A 287 1.70 26.02 27.45
N ASN A 288 2.40 25.53 26.42
CA ASN A 288 3.78 25.97 26.17
C ASN A 288 3.87 27.38 25.55
N THR A 289 2.78 27.93 24.98
CA THR A 289 2.63 29.34 24.63
C THR A 289 1.15 29.77 24.58
N SER A 290 0.65 30.47 25.61
CA SER A 290 -0.44 31.42 25.33
C SER A 290 0.19 32.59 24.58
N ALA A 291 -0.08 32.74 23.27
CA ALA A 291 0.41 33.87 22.47
C ALA A 291 -0.32 35.19 22.80
N ALA A 292 -0.87 35.32 24.02
CA ALA A 292 -1.46 36.56 24.49
C ALA A 292 -0.35 37.62 24.53
N THR A 293 -0.46 38.59 23.63
CA THR A 293 0.48 39.72 23.48
C THR A 293 -0.08 41.00 24.09
N SER A 294 -1.34 40.95 24.56
CA SER A 294 -2.10 42.04 25.16
C SER A 294 -2.62 41.59 26.53
N THR A 295 -2.66 42.54 27.47
CA THR A 295 -3.28 42.42 28.79
C THR A 295 -4.44 43.40 28.95
N ALA A 296 -4.97 43.94 27.85
CA ALA A 296 -5.87 45.08 27.86
C ALA A 296 -7.33 44.68 28.13
N ASP A 297 -7.89 43.73 27.36
CA ASP A 297 -9.34 43.42 27.42
C ASP A 297 -9.69 41.96 26.99
N GLU A 298 -8.74 41.02 27.03
CA GLU A 298 -8.96 39.63 26.60
C GLU A 298 -9.09 38.64 27.77
N GLU A 299 -10.06 38.86 28.66
CA GLU A 299 -10.31 37.96 29.79
C GLU A 299 -11.29 36.83 29.45
N ILE A 300 -10.88 35.60 29.80
CA ILE A 300 -11.82 34.49 29.94
C ILE A 300 -12.47 34.62 31.32
N THR A 301 -13.66 35.23 31.37
CA THR A 301 -14.37 35.56 32.63
C THR A 301 -15.17 34.39 33.20
N ASN A 302 -15.48 33.37 32.40
CA ASN A 302 -16.12 32.14 32.88
C ASN A 302 -15.71 30.95 32.00
N VAL A 303 -15.26 29.88 32.64
CA VAL A 303 -15.16 28.55 32.03
C VAL A 303 -15.98 27.60 32.89
N THR A 304 -17.04 27.05 32.31
CA THR A 304 -17.79 25.97 32.95
C THR A 304 -17.44 24.66 32.27
N ILE A 305 -16.79 23.74 32.99
CA ILE A 305 -16.56 22.38 32.52
C ILE A 305 -17.73 21.51 32.98
N GLY A 306 -18.39 20.84 32.03
CA GLY A 306 -19.46 19.89 32.34
C GLY A 306 -18.93 18.64 33.05
N THR A 307 -19.80 17.92 33.75
CA THR A 307 -19.46 16.61 34.31
C THR A 307 -19.31 15.58 33.20
N LEU A 308 -18.26 14.75 33.28
CA LEU A 308 -18.04 13.60 32.40
C LEU A 308 -19.07 12.49 32.65
#